data_AF-A0A7X6A7U3-F1
#
_entry.id   AF-A0A7X6A7U3-F1
#
_cell.length_a   1.000
_cell.length_b   1.000
_cell.length_c   1.000
_cell.angle_alpha   90.00
_cell.angle_beta   90.00
_cell.angle_gamma   90.00
#
_symmetry.space_group_name_H-M   'P 1'
#
loop_
_entity.id
_entity.type
_entity.pdbx_description
1 polymer ?
#
loop_
_entity_poly.entity_id
_entity_poly.type
_entity_poly.pdbx_seq_one_letter_code
_entity_poly.pdbx_strand_id
1 'polypeptide(L)'
;AAQKFIMGPGEPGKIRVRVIGPDLEVLRGLATKAERILADHPDTKSVRNDWRSKVKVLRPQMAEAPARNAGIDRPQLSRALETAIDGTPAGVYREGDELI
;
A
#
# COMPACT_ATOMS: atom_id res chain seq x y z
N ALA A 1 22.55 2.72 -12.90
CA ALA A 1 22.68 3.78 -13.92
C ALA A 1 21.35 4.51 -14.06
N ALA A 2 21.35 5.84 -14.15
CA ALA A 2 20.11 6.63 -14.27
C ALA A 2 19.42 6.37 -15.61
N GLN A 3 18.08 6.23 -15.60
CA GLN A 3 17.27 6.01 -16.79
C GLN A 3 17.28 7.28 -17.65
N LYS A 4 17.59 7.15 -18.94
CA LYS A 4 17.63 8.27 -19.89
C LYS A 4 16.24 8.90 -19.95
N PHE A 5 16.13 10.19 -19.69
CA PHE A 5 14.85 10.92 -19.75
C PHE A 5 14.30 10.83 -21.17
N ILE A 6 13.03 10.40 -21.30
CA ILE A 6 12.35 10.22 -22.59
C ILE A 6 11.09 11.09 -22.57
N MET A 7 10.88 11.90 -23.60
CA MET A 7 9.59 12.55 -23.85
C MET A 7 8.64 11.52 -24.48
N GLY A 8 7.74 10.99 -23.66
CA GLY A 8 6.77 9.95 -24.02
C GLY A 8 6.56 8.96 -22.87
N PRO A 9 5.53 8.09 -22.90
CA PRO A 9 5.39 7.04 -21.90
C PRO A 9 6.66 6.18 -21.96
N GLY A 10 7.48 6.25 -20.92
CA GLY A 10 8.81 5.67 -20.90
C GLY A 10 8.78 4.20 -21.34
N GLU A 11 9.73 3.79 -22.17
CA GLU A 11 9.76 2.44 -22.70
C GLU A 11 9.83 1.42 -21.53
N PRO A 12 8.93 0.42 -21.48
CA PRO A 12 9.03 -0.62 -20.46
C PRO A 12 10.35 -1.38 -20.58
N GLY A 13 10.81 -1.98 -19.48
CA GLY A 13 12.05 -2.76 -19.48
C GLY A 13 12.07 -3.83 -20.58
N LYS A 14 13.24 -4.03 -21.21
CA LYS A 14 13.43 -4.98 -22.32
C LYS A 14 13.10 -6.42 -21.94
N ILE A 15 13.32 -6.77 -20.67
CA ILE A 15 12.98 -8.07 -20.09
C ILE A 15 11.95 -7.83 -18.98
N ARG A 16 10.91 -8.66 -18.93
CA ARG A 16 9.88 -8.64 -17.89
C ARG A 16 9.63 -10.04 -17.38
N VAL A 17 9.53 -10.16 -16.06
CA VAL A 17 9.12 -11.38 -15.38
C VAL A 17 7.81 -11.07 -14.67
N ARG A 18 6.80 -11.91 -14.86
CA ARG A 18 5.53 -11.81 -14.14
C ARG A 18 5.33 -13.08 -13.32
N VAL A 19 5.14 -12.91 -12.01
CA VAL A 19 4.86 -14.01 -11.09
C VAL A 19 3.37 -13.93 -10.72
N ILE A 20 2.65 -15.04 -10.84
CA ILE A 20 1.20 -15.13 -10.57
C ILE A 20 0.97 -16.33 -9.66
N GLY A 21 0.15 -16.15 -8.64
CA GLY A 21 -0.19 -17.19 -7.69
C GLY A 21 -1.09 -16.68 -6.56
N PRO A 22 -1.57 -17.58 -5.69
CA PRO A 22 -2.48 -17.21 -4.60
C PRO A 22 -1.76 -16.68 -3.35
N ASP A 23 -0.49 -17.05 -3.14
CA ASP A 23 0.24 -16.78 -1.89
C ASP A 23 1.16 -15.56 -2.00
N LEU A 24 0.84 -14.50 -1.24
CA LEU A 24 1.57 -13.23 -1.26
C LEU A 24 3.02 -13.35 -0.75
N GLU A 25 3.30 -14.24 0.21
CA GLU A 25 4.65 -14.39 0.77
C GLU A 25 5.56 -15.11 -0.22
N VAL A 26 5.07 -16.19 -0.81
CA VAL A 26 5.77 -16.92 -1.87
C VAL A 26 6.05 -16.01 -3.06
N LEU A 27 5.06 -15.24 -3.50
CA LEU A 27 5.21 -14.34 -4.63
C LEU A 27 6.26 -13.25 -4.37
N ARG A 28 6.32 -12.69 -3.16
CA ARG A 28 7.38 -11.74 -2.78
C ARG A 28 8.75 -12.39 -2.76
N GLY A 29 8.87 -13.61 -2.22
CA GLY A 29 10.13 -14.35 -2.25
C GLY A 29 10.62 -14.62 -3.67
N LEU A 30 9.71 -15.00 -4.58
CA LEU A 30 10.02 -15.21 -6.00
C LEU A 30 10.41 -13.92 -6.71
N ALA A 31 9.74 -12.80 -6.41
CA ALA A 31 10.10 -11.49 -6.95
C ALA A 31 11.52 -11.08 -6.51
N THR A 32 11.85 -11.19 -5.22
CA THR A 32 13.20 -10.90 -4.71
C THR A 32 14.26 -11.82 -5.32
N LYS A 33 13.95 -13.10 -5.54
CA LYS A 33 14.86 -14.02 -6.22
C LYS A 33 15.09 -13.61 -7.68
N ALA A 34 14.04 -13.26 -8.41
CA ALA A 34 14.14 -12.80 -9.79
C ALA A 34 14.93 -11.48 -9.89
N GLU A 35 14.70 -10.54 -8.97
CA GLU A 35 15.47 -9.30 -8.88
C GLU A 35 16.96 -9.56 -8.70
N ARG A 36 17.33 -10.48 -7.79
CA ARG A 36 18.72 -10.84 -7.56
C ARG A 36 19.37 -11.46 -8.78
N ILE A 37 18.71 -12.43 -9.41
CA ILE A 37 19.22 -13.08 -10.63
C ILE A 37 19.44 -12.07 -11.76
N LEU A 38 18.50 -11.13 -11.94
CA LEU A 38 18.64 -10.07 -12.94
C LEU A 38 19.79 -9.12 -12.56
N ALA A 39 19.88 -8.71 -11.30
CA ALA A 39 20.93 -7.80 -10.82
C ALA A 39 22.34 -8.40 -10.87
N ASP A 40 22.48 -9.72 -10.72
CA ASP A 40 23.75 -10.43 -10.76
C ASP A 40 24.36 -10.48 -12.18
N HIS A 41 23.58 -10.22 -13.24
CA HIS A 41 24.08 -10.23 -14.62
C HIS A 41 24.81 -8.92 -14.98
N PRO A 42 26.04 -8.98 -15.54
CA PRO A 42 26.89 -7.79 -15.75
C PRO A 42 26.27 -6.75 -16.71
N ASP A 43 25.47 -7.18 -17.68
CA ASP A 43 24.81 -6.26 -18.63
C ASP A 43 23.52 -5.61 -18.09
N THR A 44 23.14 -5.90 -16.85
CA THR A 44 21.90 -5.36 -16.27
C THR A 44 22.07 -3.89 -15.90
N LYS A 45 21.30 -3.03 -16.55
CA LYS A 45 21.36 -1.57 -16.33
C LYS A 45 20.47 -1.10 -15.19
N SER A 46 19.30 -1.70 -15.04
CA SER A 46 18.28 -1.33 -14.05
C SER A 46 17.31 -2.49 -13.83
N VAL A 47 17.02 -2.77 -12.55
CA VAL A 47 16.01 -3.74 -12.11
C VAL A 47 14.98 -2.96 -11.30
N ARG A 48 13.70 -3.15 -11.61
CA ARG A 48 12.59 -2.51 -10.89
C ARG A 48 11.47 -3.50 -10.64
N ASN A 49 10.96 -3.47 -9.42
CA ASN A 49 9.74 -4.16 -9.02
C ASN A 49 8.61 -3.14 -8.82
N ASP A 50 7.43 -3.44 -9.35
CA ASP A 50 6.22 -2.62 -9.24
C ASP A 50 5.44 -2.85 -7.93
N TRP A 51 5.72 -3.93 -7.20
CA TRP A 51 5.00 -4.34 -5.99
C TRP A 51 5.43 -3.63 -4.69
N ARG A 52 6.23 -2.57 -4.79
CA ARG A 52 6.61 -1.64 -3.70
C ARG A 52 6.96 -2.33 -2.35
N SER A 53 7.13 -1.53 -1.30
CA SER A 53 7.37 -2.03 0.05
C SER A 53 6.07 -2.38 0.77
N LYS A 54 6.13 -3.32 1.72
CA LYS A 54 5.02 -3.53 2.67
C LYS A 54 4.82 -2.25 3.47
N VAL A 55 3.56 -1.83 3.61
CA VAL A 55 3.18 -0.74 4.52
C VAL A 55 2.78 -1.32 5.87
N LYS A 56 3.09 -0.60 6.96
CA LYS A 56 2.60 -0.97 8.29
C LYS A 56 1.10 -0.72 8.34
N VAL A 57 0.34 -1.69 8.82
CA VAL A 57 -1.12 -1.60 8.97
C VAL A 57 -1.47 -1.90 10.41
N LEU A 58 -2.20 -0.99 11.06
CA LEU A 58 -2.76 -1.24 12.38
C LEU A 58 -4.05 -2.06 12.22
N ARG A 59 -4.11 -3.23 12.86
CA ARG A 59 -5.31 -4.08 12.90
C ARG A 59 -5.81 -4.22 14.33
N PRO A 60 -6.74 -3.36 14.80
CA PRO A 60 -7.27 -3.43 16.16
C PRO A 60 -7.88 -4.81 16.42
N GLN A 61 -7.58 -5.39 17.58
CA GLN A 61 -8.20 -6.62 18.07
C GLN A 61 -9.18 -6.25 19.18
N MET A 62 -10.47 -6.51 18.95
CA MET A 62 -11.52 -6.18 19.91
C MET A 62 -11.83 -7.40 20.80
N ALA A 63 -11.84 -7.20 22.11
CA ALA A 63 -12.33 -8.20 23.04
C ALA A 63 -13.88 -8.16 23.07
N GLU A 64 -14.53 -9.09 22.34
CA GLU A 64 -15.97 -9.00 22.10
C GLU A 64 -16.83 -9.04 23.37
N ALA A 65 -16.51 -9.90 24.35
CA ALA A 65 -17.32 -10.03 25.56
C ALA A 65 -17.24 -8.77 26.47
N PRO A 66 -16.05 -8.23 26.82
CA PRO A 66 -15.96 -6.95 27.51
C PRO A 66 -16.57 -5.79 26.74
N ALA A 67 -16.35 -5.71 25.41
CA ALA A 67 -16.92 -4.66 24.58
C ALA A 67 -18.45 -4.67 24.61
N ARG A 68 -19.05 -5.86 24.47
CA ARG A 68 -20.50 -6.04 24.53
C ARG A 68 -21.08 -5.65 25.90
N ASN A 69 -20.41 -6.02 26.99
CA ASN A 69 -20.83 -5.64 28.35
C ASN A 69 -20.76 -4.13 28.57
N ALA A 70 -19.80 -3.45 27.93
CA ALA A 70 -19.65 -2.00 27.94
C ALA A 70 -20.57 -1.29 26.93
N GLY A 71 -21.41 -2.01 26.19
CA GLY A 71 -22.27 -1.44 25.15
C GLY A 71 -21.52 -0.94 23.91
N ILE A 72 -20.27 -1.38 23.71
CA ILE A 72 -19.43 -1.03 22.57
C ILE A 72 -19.63 -2.06 21.47
N ASP A 73 -20.08 -1.60 20.31
CA ASP A 73 -20.18 -2.40 19.10
C ASP A 73 -18.99 -2.18 18.15
N ARG A 74 -18.86 -3.07 17.17
CA ARG A 74 -17.77 -3.05 16.20
C ARG A 74 -17.82 -1.82 15.27
N PRO A 75 -18.99 -1.36 14.77
CA PRO A 75 -19.11 -0.10 14.05
C PRO A 75 -18.63 1.13 14.84
N GLN A 76 -18.93 1.23 16.14
CA GLN A 76 -18.51 2.32 17.02
C GLN A 76 -16.98 2.34 17.14
N LEU A 77 -16.35 1.18 17.36
CA LEU A 77 -14.90 1.08 17.40
C LEU A 77 -14.25 1.51 16.07
N SER A 78 -14.80 1.04 14.94
CA SER A 78 -14.29 1.43 13.61
C SER A 78 -14.39 2.94 13.40
N ARG A 79 -15.52 3.56 13.72
CA ARG A 79 -15.69 5.03 13.59
C ARG A 79 -14.73 5.79 14.49
N ALA A 80 -14.56 5.35 15.73
CA ALA A 80 -13.61 6.00 16.66
C ALA A 80 -12.18 5.97 16.12
N LEU A 81 -11.76 4.85 15.51
CA LEU A 81 -10.44 4.73 14.90
C LEU A 81 -10.30 5.57 13.62
N GLU A 82 -11.34 5.60 12.78
CA GLU A 82 -11.39 6.46 11.59
C GLU A 82 -11.24 7.93 11.97
N THR A 83 -12.04 8.40 12.93
CA THR A 83 -11.95 9.78 13.47
C THR A 83 -10.57 10.08 14.07
N ALA A 84 -9.95 9.12 14.76
CA ALA A 84 -8.67 9.34 15.43
C ALA A 84 -7.45 9.30 14.49
N ILE A 85 -7.51 8.53 13.40
CA ILE A 85 -6.36 8.30 12.50
C ILE A 85 -6.45 9.17 11.25
N ASP A 86 -7.57 9.08 10.52
CA ASP A 86 -7.77 9.76 9.24
C ASP A 86 -8.55 11.07 9.40
N GLY A 87 -9.28 11.21 10.51
CA GLY A 87 -10.21 12.30 10.74
C GLY A 87 -11.54 12.05 10.03
N THR A 88 -12.63 12.48 10.66
CA THR A 88 -13.97 12.46 10.04
C THR A 88 -14.46 13.89 9.88
N PRO A 89 -14.98 14.27 8.69
CA PRO A 89 -15.55 15.60 8.48
C PRO A 89 -16.64 15.90 9.51
N ALA A 90 -16.48 16.98 10.28
CA ALA A 90 -17.43 17.37 11.32
C ALA A 90 -18.61 18.19 10.76
N GLY A 91 -18.41 18.83 9.60
CA GLY A 91 -19.37 19.71 8.94
C GLY A 91 -18.67 20.53 7.87
N VAL A 92 -19.42 21.40 7.22
CA VAL A 92 -18.90 22.36 6.24
C VAL A 92 -19.04 23.75 6.84
N TYR A 93 -17.98 24.54 6.82
CA TYR A 93 -17.99 25.92 7.28
C TYR A 93 -18.21 26.85 6.09
N ARG A 94 -19.09 27.86 6.25
CA ARG A 94 -19.34 28.85 5.20
C ARG A 94 -18.69 30.17 5.58
N GLU A 95 -17.76 30.63 4.75
CA GLU A 95 -17.17 31.96 4.85
C GLU A 95 -17.58 32.77 3.63
N GLY A 96 -18.55 33.67 3.79
CA GLY A 96 -19.11 34.44 2.67
C GLY A 96 -19.80 33.52 1.64
N ASP A 97 -19.19 33.40 0.46
CA ASP A 97 -19.66 32.54 -0.63
C ASP A 97 -18.84 31.26 -0.82
N GLU A 98 -17.85 31.02 0.04
CA GLU A 98 -17.01 29.82 0.02
C GLU A 98 -17.49 28.78 1.05
N LEU A 99 -17.45 27.51 0.66
CA LEU A 99 -17.74 26.35 1.51
C LEU A 99 -16.45 25.55 1.70
N ILE A 100 -16.03 25.35 2.95
CA ILE A 100 -14.81 24.65 3.37
C ILE A 100 -15.17 23.40 4.16
#